data_AF-A0A8T0N9J3-F1
#
_entry.id   AF-A0A8T0N9J3-F1
#
_cell.length_a   1.000
_cell.length_b   1.000
_cell.length_c   1.000
_cell.angle_alpha   90.00
_cell.angle_beta   90.00
_cell.angle_gamma   90.00
#
_symmetry.space_group_name_H-M   'P 1'
#
loop_
_entity.id
_entity.type
_entity.pdbx_description
1 polymer ?
#
loop_
_entity_poly.entity_id
_entity_poly.type
_entity_poly.pdbx_seq_one_letter_code
_entity_poly.pdbx_strand_id
1 'polypeptide(L)'
;MERAREEYKAIVKKKRPFALEYWWRVVKDQPKWSKAYPIEEMVNKRSKLNASRAYTSSNQDSEDANPAARQRPPGRNTSKAQQKAKGKSVHSEDNISNENINLFNELQLRKAIAVEKMAEATLTKAQAAQTKAEAENKMADIEAKKTKLQIMETYMVLVDKDTTNYDEASKARHEEILAYLAKQHFN
;
A
#
# COMPACT_ATOMS: atom_id res chain seq x y z
N MET A 1 27.96 -1.15 12.40
CA MET A 1 27.14 -0.38 11.43
C MET A 1 27.96 0.59 10.58
N GLU A 2 29.02 1.23 11.10
CA GLU A 2 29.89 2.10 10.28
C GLU A 2 30.61 1.35 9.14
N ARG A 3 31.09 0.12 9.41
CA ARG A 3 31.70 -0.76 8.42
C ARG A 3 30.77 -1.06 7.23
N ALA A 4 29.50 -1.36 7.48
CA ALA A 4 28.51 -1.63 6.43
C ALA A 4 28.22 -0.38 5.56
N ARG A 5 28.28 0.83 6.14
CA ARG A 5 28.17 2.10 5.41
C ARG A 5 29.41 2.36 4.55
N GLU A 6 30.60 2.05 5.07
CA GLU A 6 31.86 2.17 4.33
C GLU A 6 31.95 1.18 3.19
N GLU A 7 31.54 -0.08 3.40
CA GLU A 7 31.43 -1.10 2.35
C GLU A 7 30.42 -0.68 1.27
N TYR A 8 29.24 -0.19 1.64
CA TYR A 8 28.27 0.33 0.67
C TYR A 8 28.86 1.49 -0.15
N LYS A 9 29.59 2.43 0.48
CA LYS A 9 30.26 3.53 -0.22
C LYS A 9 31.40 3.04 -1.12
N ALA A 10 32.14 2.03 -0.69
CA ALA A 10 33.22 1.41 -1.45
C ALA A 10 32.71 0.63 -2.67
N ILE A 11 31.54 -0.02 -2.56
CA ILE A 11 30.89 -0.77 -3.64
C ILE A 11 30.23 0.18 -4.65
N VAL A 12 29.57 1.24 -4.17
CA VAL A 12 28.68 2.03 -5.03
C VAL A 12 29.42 3.05 -5.90
N LYS A 13 30.67 3.45 -5.59
CA LYS A 13 31.60 4.33 -6.38
C LYS A 13 30.96 5.43 -7.26
N LYS A 14 29.76 5.90 -6.92
CA LYS A 14 29.00 6.92 -7.66
C LYS A 14 28.84 8.11 -6.72
N LYS A 15 28.94 9.33 -7.27
CA LYS A 15 28.82 10.61 -6.54
C LYS A 15 27.44 10.86 -5.88
N ARG A 16 26.59 9.84 -5.78
CA ARG A 16 25.24 9.97 -5.23
C ARG A 16 25.29 9.70 -3.72
N PRO A 17 24.85 10.64 -2.87
CA PRO A 17 24.87 10.43 -1.43
C PRO A 17 23.97 9.24 -1.05
N PHE A 18 24.39 8.46 -0.06
CA PHE A 18 23.62 7.33 0.43
C PHE A 18 22.25 7.83 0.91
N ALA A 19 21.17 7.28 0.33
CA ALA A 19 19.83 7.81 0.48
C ALA A 19 19.34 7.82 1.94
N LEU A 20 19.94 7.00 2.80
CA LEU A 20 19.60 6.87 4.20
C LEU A 20 20.65 7.51 5.13
N GLU A 21 21.56 8.37 4.62
CA GLU A 21 22.56 9.08 5.46
C GLU A 21 21.92 9.89 6.58
N TYR A 22 20.79 10.54 6.27
CA TYR A 22 20.06 11.35 7.23
C TYR A 22 19.52 10.49 8.37
N TRP A 23 18.81 9.41 8.03
CA TRP A 23 18.28 8.45 9.00
C TRP A 23 19.40 7.76 9.79
N TRP A 24 20.50 7.42 9.13
CA TRP A 24 21.69 6.88 9.78
C TRP A 24 22.24 7.83 10.86
N ARG A 25 22.43 9.11 10.53
CA ARG A 25 22.94 10.12 11.48
C ARG A 25 22.01 10.29 12.68
N VAL A 26 20.70 10.24 12.46
CA VAL A 26 19.69 10.44 13.52
C VAL A 26 19.54 9.21 14.43
N VAL A 27 19.70 8.01 13.87
CA VAL A 27 19.37 6.75 14.57
C VAL A 27 20.60 6.11 15.22
N LYS A 28 21.81 6.32 14.70
CA LYS A 28 23.03 5.64 15.18
C LYS A 28 23.34 5.90 16.66
N ASP A 29 23.06 7.12 17.13
CA ASP A 29 23.37 7.55 18.50
C ASP A 29 22.22 7.28 19.48
N GLN A 30 21.10 6.71 18.99
CA GLN A 30 20.02 6.33 19.88
C GLN A 30 20.43 5.17 20.79
N PRO A 31 20.02 5.16 22.07
CA PRO A 31 20.44 4.17 23.06
C PRO A 31 20.18 2.71 22.65
N LYS A 32 19.11 2.49 21.86
CA LYS A 32 18.71 1.18 21.33
C LYS A 32 19.76 0.60 20.37
N TRP A 33 20.44 1.44 19.61
CA TRP A 33 21.35 1.02 18.54
C TRP A 33 22.83 1.24 18.89
N SER A 34 23.14 2.28 19.69
CA SER A 34 24.49 2.57 20.18
C SER A 34 25.05 1.47 21.10
N LYS A 35 24.20 0.79 21.89
CA LYS A 35 24.60 -0.32 22.77
C LYS A 35 24.53 -1.70 22.13
N ALA A 36 23.85 -1.83 20.99
CA ALA A 36 23.58 -3.14 20.40
C ALA A 36 24.79 -3.74 19.68
N TYR A 37 25.82 -2.93 19.37
CA TYR A 37 27.00 -3.40 18.65
C TYR A 37 28.28 -2.70 19.16
N PRO A 38 28.85 -3.10 20.30
CA PRO A 38 30.27 -2.91 20.53
C PRO A 38 31.01 -3.62 19.38
N ILE A 39 31.78 -2.86 18.60
CA ILE A 39 32.45 -3.34 17.37
C ILE A 39 33.45 -4.48 17.66
N GLU A 40 33.85 -4.66 18.92
CA GLU A 40 34.71 -5.74 19.41
C GLU A 40 33.96 -7.06 19.70
N GLU A 41 32.65 -7.03 19.96
CA GLU A 41 31.89 -8.24 20.35
C GLU A 41 31.61 -9.21 19.19
N MET A 42 31.98 -8.84 17.95
CA MET A 42 31.95 -9.74 16.79
C MET A 42 33.24 -10.55 16.60
N VAL A 43 34.22 -10.44 17.51
CA VAL A 43 35.29 -11.43 17.62
C VAL A 43 34.96 -12.37 18.77
N ASN A 44 34.17 -13.40 18.44
CA ASN A 44 34.03 -14.65 19.20
C ASN A 44 33.72 -14.53 20.71
N LYS A 45 32.45 -14.30 21.07
CA LYS A 45 31.90 -14.62 22.41
C LYS A 45 32.06 -16.11 22.82
N ARG A 46 32.58 -16.94 21.92
CA ARG A 46 32.87 -18.36 22.15
C ARG A 46 34.32 -18.74 21.84
N SER A 47 35.28 -17.88 22.16
CA SER A 47 36.68 -18.31 22.28
C SER A 47 37.07 -18.37 23.77
N LYS A 48 36.84 -19.53 24.40
CA LYS A 48 37.49 -19.88 25.67
C LYS A 48 38.97 -20.13 25.36
N LEU A 49 39.85 -19.20 25.68
CA LEU A 49 41.29 -19.43 25.61
C LEU A 49 41.97 -18.94 26.88
N ASN A 50 41.91 -19.77 27.93
CA ASN A 50 42.95 -19.92 28.95
C ASN A 50 42.59 -21.06 29.93
N ALA A 51 43.60 -21.84 30.31
CA ALA A 51 43.47 -23.10 31.03
C ALA A 51 43.03 -23.00 32.51
N SER A 52 42.69 -21.80 33.02
CA SER A 52 42.45 -21.57 34.45
C SER A 52 41.04 -21.11 34.84
N ARG A 53 40.05 -21.10 33.92
CA ARG A 53 38.61 -21.02 34.23
C ARG A 53 38.13 -19.89 35.19
N ALA A 54 38.85 -18.77 35.30
CA ALA A 54 38.44 -17.62 36.11
C ALA A 54 37.67 -16.58 35.28
N TYR A 55 36.65 -15.94 35.87
CA TYR A 55 35.91 -14.83 35.25
C TYR A 55 36.65 -13.51 35.51
N THR A 56 36.94 -12.76 34.45
CA THR A 56 37.35 -11.35 34.57
C THR A 56 36.11 -10.48 34.78
N SER A 57 36.03 -9.84 35.95
CA SER A 57 35.06 -8.78 36.24
C SER A 57 35.44 -7.54 35.43
N SER A 58 34.52 -7.07 34.59
CA SER A 58 34.71 -5.92 33.71
C SER A 58 34.15 -4.66 34.36
N ASN A 59 34.99 -3.92 35.09
CA ASN A 59 34.76 -2.51 35.39
C ASN A 59 35.72 -1.71 34.51
N GLN A 60 35.26 -1.32 33.33
CA GLN A 60 36.00 -0.43 32.44
C GLN A 60 35.51 1.00 32.72
N ASP A 61 36.23 1.68 33.61
CA ASP A 61 36.09 3.13 33.81
C ASP A 61 36.75 3.82 32.62
N SER A 62 35.94 4.25 31.66
CA SER A 62 36.39 4.99 30.50
C SER A 62 36.45 6.47 30.85
N GLU A 63 37.65 6.97 31.13
CA GLU A 63 37.92 8.41 31.15
C GLU A 63 37.78 8.99 29.74
N ASP A 64 37.34 10.26 29.70
CA ASP A 64 37.18 11.13 28.53
C ASP A 64 35.83 11.12 27.77
N ALA A 65 34.85 11.79 28.37
CA ALA A 65 33.88 12.63 27.67
C ALA A 65 33.25 13.62 28.67
N ASN A 66 33.25 14.92 28.35
CA ASN A 66 32.65 16.01 29.13
C ASN A 66 31.33 15.56 29.83
N PRO A 67 31.29 15.48 31.18
CA PRO A 67 30.16 14.91 31.92
C PRO A 67 28.87 15.75 31.80
N ALA A 68 28.97 17.00 31.33
CA ALA A 68 27.81 17.86 31.11
C ALA A 68 26.97 17.43 29.89
N ALA A 69 27.59 16.84 28.85
CA ALA A 69 26.90 16.48 27.61
C ALA A 69 26.14 15.14 27.68
N ARG A 70 26.30 14.38 28.77
CA ARG A 70 25.68 13.06 28.98
C ARG A 70 24.99 12.96 30.35
N GLN A 71 24.34 14.03 30.80
CA GLN A 71 23.45 13.91 31.96
C GLN A 71 22.34 12.92 31.63
N ARG A 72 22.37 11.77 32.31
CA ARG A 72 21.27 10.82 32.27
C ARG A 72 20.05 11.50 32.88
N PRO A 73 18.85 11.32 32.30
CA PRO A 73 17.64 11.81 32.95
C PRO A 73 17.55 11.22 34.37
N PRO A 74 17.05 12.00 35.34
CA PRO A 74 16.99 11.59 36.73
C PRO A 74 16.27 10.24 36.86
N GLY A 75 16.86 9.32 37.62
CA GLY A 75 16.30 8.00 37.84
C GLY A 75 14.94 8.03 38.53
N ARG A 76 14.23 6.90 38.50
CA ARG A 76 12.87 6.77 39.05
C ARG A 76 12.72 7.33 40.47
N ASN A 77 13.72 7.12 41.33
CA ASN A 77 13.68 7.53 42.73
C ASN A 77 13.87 9.06 42.90
N THR A 78 14.77 9.67 42.13
CA THR A 78 14.97 11.13 42.11
C THR A 78 13.78 11.85 41.49
N SER A 79 13.18 11.29 40.43
CA SER A 79 11.98 11.85 39.80
C SER A 79 10.75 11.73 40.70
N LYS A 80 10.58 10.62 41.42
CA LYS A 80 9.53 10.48 42.45
C LYS A 80 9.71 11.46 43.60
N ALA A 81 10.94 11.68 44.05
CA ALA A 81 11.23 12.64 45.12
C ALA A 81 10.92 14.08 44.68
N GLN A 82 11.26 14.46 43.45
CA GLN A 82 10.88 15.78 42.90
C GLN A 82 9.36 15.96 42.78
N GLN A 83 8.62 14.93 42.33
CA GLN A 83 7.16 15.00 42.28
C GLN A 83 6.50 15.05 43.66
N LYS A 84 7.11 14.45 44.68
CA LYS A 84 6.64 14.49 46.06
C LYS A 84 6.99 15.81 46.77
N ALA A 85 8.11 16.43 46.40
CA ALA A 85 8.59 17.70 46.95
C ALA A 85 7.92 18.93 46.31
N LYS A 86 7.43 18.79 45.07
CA LYS A 86 6.57 19.79 44.43
C LYS A 86 5.16 19.60 45.00
N GLY A 87 4.95 20.16 46.20
CA GLY A 87 3.64 20.17 46.87
C GLY A 87 2.53 20.53 45.88
N LYS A 88 1.36 19.89 46.05
CA LYS A 88 0.16 19.98 45.19
C LYS A 88 0.15 21.24 44.34
N SER A 89 0.63 21.12 43.11
CA SER A 89 0.24 22.06 42.06
C SER A 89 -1.27 21.97 42.04
N VAL A 90 -1.93 23.06 42.43
CA VAL A 90 -3.34 23.29 42.13
C VAL A 90 -3.48 22.91 40.66
N HIS A 91 -4.36 21.94 40.40
CA HIS A 91 -4.70 21.56 39.04
C HIS A 91 -4.98 22.85 38.28
N SER A 92 -4.34 23.06 37.13
CA SER A 92 -4.86 24.06 36.20
C SER A 92 -6.35 23.75 36.08
N GLU A 93 -7.19 24.70 36.42
CA GLU A 93 -8.62 24.56 36.19
C GLU A 93 -8.76 24.42 34.68
N ASP A 94 -8.85 23.17 34.22
CA ASP A 94 -9.19 22.79 32.86
C ASP A 94 -10.64 23.23 32.64
N ASN A 95 -10.82 24.53 32.50
CA ASN A 95 -12.09 25.15 32.19
C ASN A 95 -12.31 24.82 30.73
N ILE A 96 -13.11 23.79 30.46
CA ILE A 96 -13.56 23.42 29.12
C ILE A 96 -14.25 24.67 28.57
N SER A 97 -13.50 25.48 27.81
CA SER A 97 -14.04 26.70 27.25
C SER A 97 -15.18 26.32 26.30
N ASN A 98 -16.21 27.15 26.26
CA ASN A 98 -17.36 26.94 25.39
C ASN A 98 -16.94 26.83 23.90
N GLU A 99 -15.81 27.45 23.54
CA GLU A 99 -15.17 27.32 22.23
C GLU A 99 -14.76 25.88 21.88
N ASN A 100 -14.24 25.11 22.83
CA ASN A 100 -13.86 23.71 22.60
C ASN A 100 -15.09 22.83 22.34
N ILE A 101 -16.21 23.12 23.01
CA ILE A 101 -17.49 22.42 22.81
C ILE A 101 -18.05 22.75 21.42
N ASN A 102 -18.01 24.02 21.01
CA ASN A 102 -18.44 24.46 19.69
C ASN A 102 -17.61 23.82 18.57
N LEU A 103 -16.27 23.78 18.74
CA LEU A 103 -15.37 23.14 17.77
C LEU A 103 -15.69 21.65 17.61
N PHE A 104 -15.99 20.95 18.71
CA PHE A 104 -16.39 19.54 18.67
C PHE A 104 -17.69 19.35 17.87
N ASN A 105 -18.71 20.18 18.12
CA ASN A 105 -20.00 20.11 17.42
C ASN A 105 -19.84 20.39 15.92
N GLU A 106 -19.05 21.41 15.55
CA GLU A 106 -18.72 21.67 14.14
C GLU A 106 -18.04 20.49 13.47
N LEU A 107 -17.13 19.82 14.18
CA LEU A 107 -16.40 18.67 13.65
C LEU A 107 -17.35 17.49 13.40
N GLN A 108 -18.30 17.24 14.33
CA GLN A 108 -19.35 16.24 14.12
C GLN A 108 -20.24 16.58 12.91
N LEU A 109 -20.62 17.84 12.75
CA LEU A 109 -21.42 18.29 11.61
C LEU A 109 -20.68 18.09 10.28
N ARG A 110 -19.40 18.48 10.21
CA ARG A 110 -18.57 18.27 9.02
C ARG A 110 -18.41 16.77 8.70
N LYS A 111 -18.26 15.93 9.73
CA LYS A 111 -18.19 14.48 9.55
C LYS A 111 -19.49 13.92 8.98
N ALA A 112 -20.65 14.35 9.49
CA ALA A 112 -21.95 13.96 8.97
C ALA A 112 -22.12 14.36 7.49
N ILE A 113 -21.81 15.62 7.15
CA ILE A 113 -21.86 16.13 5.77
C ILE A 113 -20.92 15.34 4.85
N ALA A 114 -19.71 15.01 5.30
CA ALA A 114 -18.76 14.23 4.51
C ALA A 114 -19.28 12.81 4.23
N VAL A 115 -19.91 12.17 5.22
CA VAL A 115 -20.52 10.85 5.06
C VAL A 115 -21.70 10.91 4.07
N GLU A 116 -22.56 11.92 4.19
CA GLU A 116 -23.70 12.12 3.28
C GLU A 116 -23.23 12.34 1.84
N LYS A 117 -22.24 13.22 1.62
CA LYS A 117 -21.65 13.44 0.29
C LYS A 117 -21.00 12.18 -0.29
N MET A 118 -20.37 11.35 0.54
CA MET A 118 -19.85 10.06 0.08
C MET A 118 -20.99 9.12 -0.32
N ALA A 119 -22.07 9.07 0.46
CA ALA A 119 -23.25 8.26 0.12
C ALA A 119 -23.86 8.73 -1.22
N GLU A 120 -24.05 10.03 -1.41
CA GLU A 120 -24.52 10.60 -2.68
C GLU A 120 -23.59 10.27 -3.86
N ALA A 121 -22.27 10.38 -3.67
CA ALA A 121 -21.28 10.01 -4.68
C ALA A 121 -21.33 8.50 -5.02
N THR A 122 -21.61 7.64 -4.03
CA THR A 122 -21.77 6.20 -4.29
C THR A 122 -23.07 5.88 -5.02
N LEU A 123 -24.18 6.54 -4.67
CA LEU A 123 -25.47 6.35 -5.34
C LEU A 123 -25.41 6.83 -6.79
N THR A 124 -24.83 8.02 -7.05
CA THR A 124 -24.67 8.54 -8.41
C THR A 124 -23.77 7.64 -9.26
N LYS A 125 -22.68 7.11 -8.70
CA LYS A 125 -21.83 6.12 -9.40
C LYS A 125 -22.56 4.82 -9.68
N ALA A 126 -23.38 4.33 -8.74
CA ALA A 126 -24.19 3.13 -8.93
C ALA A 126 -25.25 3.33 -10.02
N GLN A 127 -25.96 4.47 -10.02
CA GLN A 127 -26.92 4.83 -11.06
C GLN A 127 -26.26 4.96 -12.43
N ALA A 128 -25.09 5.61 -12.52
CA ALA A 128 -24.34 5.71 -13.77
C ALA A 128 -23.86 4.34 -14.29
N ALA A 129 -23.47 3.43 -13.39
CA ALA A 129 -23.12 2.06 -13.78
C ALA A 129 -24.35 1.28 -14.28
N GLN A 130 -25.50 1.43 -13.63
CA GLN A 130 -26.74 0.80 -14.06
C GLN A 130 -27.20 1.30 -15.44
N THR A 131 -27.23 2.62 -15.66
CA THR A 131 -27.66 3.18 -16.95
C THR A 131 -26.73 2.78 -18.09
N LYS A 132 -25.42 2.71 -17.82
CA LYS A 132 -24.44 2.19 -18.79
C LYS A 132 -24.69 0.72 -19.12
N ALA A 133 -24.90 -0.12 -18.11
CA ALA A 133 -25.19 -1.54 -18.33
C ALA A 133 -26.49 -1.75 -19.13
N GLU A 134 -27.54 -0.98 -18.82
CA GLU A 134 -28.79 -1.01 -19.58
C GLU A 134 -28.61 -0.57 -21.04
N ALA A 135 -27.78 0.44 -21.29
CA ALA A 135 -27.47 0.88 -22.65
C ALA A 135 -26.66 -0.16 -23.43
N GLU A 136 -25.67 -0.79 -22.81
CA GLU A 136 -24.87 -1.87 -23.42
C GLU A 136 -25.75 -3.08 -23.78
N ASN A 137 -26.65 -3.49 -22.89
CA ASN A 137 -27.59 -4.58 -23.17
C ASN A 137 -28.52 -4.24 -24.35
N LYS A 138 -29.08 -3.02 -24.40
CA LYS A 138 -29.92 -2.58 -25.53
C LYS A 138 -29.15 -2.55 -26.84
N MET A 139 -27.89 -2.09 -26.83
CA MET A 139 -27.04 -2.08 -28.01
C MET A 139 -26.71 -3.50 -28.48
N ALA A 140 -26.40 -4.41 -27.56
CA ALA A 140 -26.17 -5.83 -27.87
C ALA A 140 -27.41 -6.48 -28.51
N ASP A 141 -28.61 -6.20 -28.00
CA ASP A 141 -29.86 -6.70 -28.59
C ASP A 141 -30.10 -6.16 -30.00
N ILE A 142 -29.81 -4.88 -30.24
CA ILE A 142 -29.93 -4.25 -31.56
C ILE A 142 -28.93 -4.88 -32.54
N GLU A 143 -27.69 -5.09 -32.11
CA GLU A 143 -26.64 -5.71 -32.92
C GLU A 143 -26.96 -7.18 -33.24
N ALA A 144 -27.46 -7.95 -32.27
CA ALA A 144 -27.93 -9.32 -32.47
C ALA A 144 -29.10 -9.39 -33.47
N LYS A 145 -30.05 -8.45 -33.39
CA LYS A 145 -31.15 -8.36 -34.38
C LYS A 145 -30.64 -7.99 -35.77
N LYS A 146 -29.70 -7.05 -35.86
CA LYS A 146 -29.12 -6.62 -37.13
C LYS A 146 -28.32 -7.74 -37.80
N THR A 147 -27.47 -8.43 -37.06
CA THR A 147 -26.70 -9.58 -37.58
C THR A 147 -27.63 -10.70 -38.05
N LYS A 148 -28.70 -10.99 -37.28
CA LYS A 148 -29.74 -11.94 -37.67
C LYS A 148 -30.40 -11.55 -39.00
N LEU A 149 -30.78 -10.28 -39.18
CA LEU A 149 -31.35 -9.79 -40.43
C LEU A 149 -30.38 -9.91 -41.62
N GLN A 150 -29.09 -9.61 -41.42
CA GLN A 150 -28.07 -9.75 -42.47
C GLN A 150 -27.87 -11.21 -42.89
N ILE A 151 -27.86 -12.14 -41.94
CA ILE A 151 -27.79 -13.58 -42.23
C ILE A 151 -29.02 -14.03 -43.03
N MET A 152 -30.21 -13.54 -42.67
CA MET A 152 -31.44 -13.84 -43.40
C MET A 152 -31.41 -13.29 -44.84
N GLU A 153 -31.00 -12.02 -45.00
CA GLU A 153 -30.88 -11.38 -46.31
C GLU A 153 -29.90 -12.13 -47.22
N THR A 154 -28.72 -12.47 -46.71
CA THR A 154 -27.71 -13.25 -47.46
C THR A 154 -28.20 -14.65 -47.81
N TYR A 155 -28.93 -15.32 -46.91
CA TYR A 155 -29.55 -16.61 -47.20
C TYR A 155 -30.56 -16.51 -48.35
N MET A 156 -31.48 -15.54 -48.31
CA MET A 156 -32.50 -15.37 -49.35
C MET A 156 -31.86 -15.08 -50.73
N VAL A 157 -30.86 -14.20 -50.77
CA VAL A 157 -30.12 -13.92 -52.01
C VAL A 157 -29.43 -15.16 -52.59
N LEU A 158 -28.93 -16.05 -51.74
CA LEU A 158 -28.29 -17.29 -52.18
C LEU A 158 -29.32 -18.31 -52.68
N VAL A 159 -30.46 -18.46 -52.01
CA VAL A 159 -31.53 -19.38 -52.42
C VAL A 159 -32.08 -19.03 -53.80
N ASP A 160 -32.26 -17.73 -54.08
CA ASP A 160 -32.78 -17.26 -55.36
C ASP A 160 -31.75 -17.32 -56.51
N LYS A 161 -30.50 -17.67 -56.22
CA LYS A 161 -29.42 -17.67 -57.20
C LYS A 161 -29.54 -18.89 -58.10
N ASP A 162 -29.58 -18.65 -59.42
CA ASP A 162 -29.57 -19.73 -60.40
C ASP A 162 -28.24 -20.50 -60.36
N THR A 163 -28.31 -21.81 -60.08
CA THR A 163 -27.19 -22.73 -59.99
C THR A 163 -27.15 -23.75 -61.14
N THR A 164 -28.00 -23.60 -62.15
CA THR A 164 -28.08 -24.52 -63.30
C THR A 164 -26.72 -24.74 -63.98
N ASN A 165 -25.93 -23.66 -64.11
CA ASN A 165 -24.60 -23.66 -64.74
C ASN A 165 -23.44 -24.06 -63.82
N TYR A 166 -23.70 -24.43 -62.56
CA TYR A 166 -22.62 -24.76 -61.61
C TYR A 166 -22.08 -26.18 -61.87
N ASP A 167 -20.77 -26.36 -61.72
CA ASP A 167 -20.15 -27.67 -61.64
C ASP A 167 -20.54 -28.36 -60.31
N GLU A 168 -20.39 -29.68 -60.25
CA GLU A 168 -20.84 -30.49 -59.12
C GLU A 168 -20.17 -30.06 -57.80
N ALA A 169 -18.89 -29.69 -57.85
CA ALA A 169 -18.16 -29.18 -56.69
C ALA A 169 -18.69 -27.81 -56.22
N SER A 170 -19.08 -26.90 -57.12
CA SER A 170 -19.68 -25.61 -56.70
C SER A 170 -21.10 -25.76 -56.20
N LYS A 171 -21.89 -26.70 -56.73
CA LYS A 171 -23.22 -27.02 -56.19
C LYS A 171 -23.13 -27.51 -54.75
N ALA A 172 -22.24 -28.48 -54.48
CA ALA A 172 -22.02 -28.98 -53.14
C ALA A 172 -21.62 -27.87 -52.15
N ARG A 173 -20.70 -26.98 -52.55
CA ARG A 173 -20.31 -25.83 -51.71
C ARG A 173 -21.47 -24.85 -51.47
N HIS A 174 -22.30 -24.62 -52.49
CA HIS A 174 -23.44 -23.72 -52.36
C HIS A 174 -24.47 -24.25 -51.37
N GLU A 175 -24.80 -25.55 -51.45
CA GLU A 175 -25.68 -26.24 -50.51
C GLU A 175 -25.12 -26.23 -49.09
N GLU A 176 -23.80 -26.45 -48.92
CA GLU A 176 -23.14 -26.41 -47.61
C GLU A 176 -23.24 -25.02 -46.97
N ILE A 177 -23.05 -23.94 -47.74
CA ILE A 177 -23.21 -22.56 -47.25
C ILE A 177 -24.66 -22.28 -46.85
N LEU A 178 -25.64 -22.71 -47.65
CA LEU A 178 -27.06 -22.58 -47.31
C LEU A 178 -27.40 -23.32 -46.01
N ALA A 179 -26.91 -24.55 -45.85
CA ALA A 179 -27.10 -25.34 -44.63
C ALA A 179 -26.45 -24.67 -43.41
N TYR A 180 -25.26 -24.09 -43.58
CA TYR A 180 -24.57 -23.35 -42.52
C TYR A 180 -25.38 -22.11 -42.09
N LEU A 181 -25.82 -21.28 -43.04
CA LEU A 181 -26.60 -20.07 -42.75
C LEU A 181 -27.95 -20.43 -42.12
N ALA A 182 -28.62 -21.47 -42.61
CA ALA A 182 -29.87 -21.96 -42.03
C ALA A 182 -29.67 -22.43 -40.59
N LYS A 183 -28.58 -23.16 -40.29
CA LYS A 183 -28.24 -23.60 -38.93
C LYS A 183 -27.94 -22.44 -37.99
N GLN A 184 -27.28 -21.38 -38.46
CA GLN A 184 -26.97 -20.19 -37.66
C GLN A 184 -28.22 -19.36 -37.30
N HIS A 185 -29.29 -19.45 -38.09
CA HIS A 185 -30.46 -18.59 -37.94
C HIS A 185 -31.72 -19.30 -37.39
N PHE A 186 -31.93 -20.58 -37.71
CA PHE A 186 -33.18 -21.31 -37.44
C PHE A 186 -33.08 -22.40 -36.36
N ASN A 187 -31.88 -22.75 -35.89
CA ASN A 187 -31.66 -23.67 -34.76
C ASN A 187 -31.21 -22.91 -33.51
#